data_AF-A0A950P107-F1
#
_entry.id   AF-A0A950P107-F1
#
_cell.length_a   1.000
_cell.length_b   1.000
_cell.length_c   1.000
_cell.angle_alpha   90.00
_cell.angle_beta   90.00
_cell.angle_gamma   90.00
#
_symmetry.space_group_name_H-M   'P 1'
#
loop_
_entity.id
_entity.type
_entity.pdbx_description
1 polymer ?
#
loop_
_entity_poly.entity_id
_entity_poly.type
_entity_poly.pdbx_seq_one_letter_code
_entity_poly.pdbx_strand_id
1 'polypeptide(L)' 'MSTVLLVAATSKLPFFLVGAVLAAWAVVLALIGLRNPDFPGDLRGQRGVIAFTFLLVVATVAAAIATA' A
#
# COMPACT_ATOMS: atom_id res chain seq x y z
N MET A 1 -22.45 28.15 -7.73
CA MET A 1 -21.02 28.54 -7.72
C MET A 1 -20.40 28.00 -6.43
N SER A 2 -20.38 26.67 -6.28
CA SER A 2 -20.06 26.01 -4.99
C SER A 2 -19.42 24.63 -5.17
N THR A 3 -19.72 23.92 -6.26
CA THR A 3 -19.07 22.66 -6.66
C THR A 3 -17.61 22.84 -7.10
N VAL A 4 -17.26 24.01 -7.62
CA VAL A 4 -15.89 24.34 -8.08
C VAL A 4 -14.89 24.47 -6.92
N LEU A 5 -15.35 24.86 -5.73
CA LEU A 5 -14.50 24.99 -4.53
C LEU A 5 -14.21 23.64 -3.85
N LEU A 6 -15.11 22.64 -4.00
CA LEU A 6 -14.92 21.29 -3.47
C LEU A 6 -13.89 20.49 -4.27
N VAL A 7 -13.82 20.69 -5.59
CA VAL A 7 -12.82 20.08 -6.49
C VAL A 7 -11.43 20.69 -6.28
N ALA A 8 -11.34 21.96 -5.84
CA ALA A 8 -10.07 22.66 -5.65
C ALA A 8 -9.28 22.23 -4.39
N ALA A 9 -9.83 21.39 -3.50
CA ALA A 9 -9.19 21.03 -2.23
C ALA A 9 -9.16 19.52 -1.91
N THR A 10 -9.33 18.62 -2.88
CA THR A 10 -9.13 17.18 -2.64
C THR A 10 -7.63 16.91 -2.46
N SER A 11 -7.22 16.76 -1.20
CA SER A 11 -5.84 16.45 -0.84
C SER A 11 -5.48 15.04 -1.30
N LYS A 12 -4.39 14.92 -2.08
CA LYS A 12 -3.79 13.63 -2.48
C LYS A 12 -2.94 12.99 -1.37
N LEU A 13 -2.85 13.64 -0.21
CA LEU A 13 -2.12 13.13 0.95
C LEU A 13 -2.49 11.66 1.26
N PRO A 14 -3.78 11.25 1.32
CA PRO A 14 -4.12 9.86 1.63
C PRO A 14 -3.50 8.85 0.65
N PHE A 15 -3.51 9.16 -0.65
CA PHE A 15 -2.87 8.32 -1.66
C PHE A 15 -1.36 8.25 -1.48
N PHE A 16 -0.69 9.39 -1.29
CA PHE A 16 0.76 9.41 -1.10
C PHE A 16 1.19 8.70 0.18
N LEU A 17 0.44 8.84 1.28
CA LEU A 17 0.76 8.21 2.55
C LEU A 17 0.61 6.69 2.47
N VAL A 18 -0.54 6.21 2.00
CA VAL A 18 -0.81 4.77 1.91
C VAL A 18 0.09 4.11 0.85
N GLY A 19 0.31 4.77 -0.28
CA GLY A 19 1.25 4.33 -1.31
C GLY A 19 2.70 4.28 -0.82
N ALA A 20 3.13 5.25 -0.02
CA ALA A 20 4.46 5.24 0.58
C ALA A 20 4.62 4.09 1.59
N VAL A 21 3.59 3.79 2.38
CA VAL A 21 3.59 2.62 3.28
C VAL A 21 3.70 1.32 2.49
N LEU A 22 2.96 1.18 1.38
CA LEU A 22 3.08 0.01 0.49
C LEU A 22 4.50 -0.11 -0.10
N ALA A 23 5.08 0.99 -0.56
CA ALA A 23 6.45 1.00 -1.09
C ALA A 23 7.48 0.62 -0.02
N ALA A 24 7.36 1.16 1.18
CA ALA A 24 8.22 0.81 2.31
C ALA A 24 8.09 -0.67 2.69
N TRP A 25 6.87 -1.21 2.68
CA TRP A 25 6.64 -2.63 2.90
C TRP A 25 7.33 -3.51 1.84
N ALA A 26 7.27 -3.12 0.56
CA ALA A 26 7.98 -3.83 -0.50
C ALA A 26 9.50 -3.85 -0.30
N VAL A 27 10.08 -2.73 0.17
CA VAL A 27 11.51 -2.66 0.52
C VAL A 27 11.83 -3.59 1.69
N VAL A 28 10.98 -3.64 2.71
CA VAL A 28 11.14 -4.58 3.84
C VAL A 28 11.12 -6.03 3.35
N LEU A 29 10.14 -6.40 2.52
CA LEU A 29 10.07 -7.74 1.93
C LEU A 29 11.32 -8.08 1.12
N ALA A 30 11.81 -7.15 0.31
CA ALA A 30 13.03 -7.33 -0.47
C ALA A 30 14.26 -7.56 0.44
N LEU A 31 14.43 -6.73 1.48
CA LEU A 31 15.54 -6.87 2.42
C LEU A 31 15.50 -8.20 3.18
N ILE A 32 14.31 -8.66 3.59
CA ILE A 32 14.17 -9.95 4.28
C ILE A 32 14.44 -11.09 3.30
N GLY A 33 13.81 -11.09 2.12
CA GLY A 33 13.96 -12.13 1.11
C GLY A 33 15.39 -12.28 0.58
N LEU A 34 16.14 -11.17 0.46
CA LEU A 34 17.54 -11.20 0.06
C LEU A 34 18.47 -11.77 1.15
N ARG A 35 18.07 -11.69 2.43
CA ARG A 35 18.87 -12.15 3.58
C ARG A 35 18.49 -13.54 4.07
N ASN A 36 17.31 -14.01 3.73
CA ASN A 36 16.78 -15.29 4.18
C ASN A 36 16.23 -16.07 2.98
N PRO A 37 16.94 -17.10 2.49
CA PRO A 37 16.51 -17.90 1.35
C PRO A 37 15.23 -18.70 1.65
N ASP A 38 14.94 -18.96 2.91
CA ASP A 38 13.73 -19.67 3.32
C ASP A 38 12.53 -18.74 3.47
N PHE A 39 12.70 -17.41 3.43
CA PHE A 39 11.57 -16.48 3.48
C PHE A 39 10.63 -16.70 2.28
N PRO A 40 9.29 -16.70 2.48
CA PRO A 40 8.52 -16.39 3.70
C PRO A 40 8.22 -17.59 4.61
N GLY A 41 8.91 -18.70 4.42
CA GLY A 41 8.84 -19.90 5.25
C GLY A 41 7.65 -20.77 4.89
N ASP A 42 6.91 -21.18 5.92
CA ASP A 42 5.78 -22.09 5.81
C ASP A 42 4.54 -21.43 5.17
N LEU A 43 3.48 -22.25 5.02
CA LEU A 43 2.24 -21.79 4.41
C LEU A 43 1.57 -20.65 5.19
N ARG A 44 1.77 -20.56 6.51
CA ARG A 44 1.23 -19.47 7.32
C ARG A 44 1.95 -18.17 7.03
N GLY A 45 3.29 -18.19 6.97
CA GLY A 45 4.10 -17.04 6.58
C GLY A 45 3.76 -16.52 5.19
N GLN A 46 3.64 -17.43 4.21
CA GLN A 46 3.20 -17.10 2.85
C GLN A 46 1.84 -16.38 2.84
N ARG A 47 0.83 -16.97 3.51
CA ARG A 47 -0.52 -16.38 3.59
C ARG A 47 -0.52 -15.02 4.28
N GLY A 48 0.29 -14.84 5.32
CA GLY A 48 0.43 -13.56 6.01
C GLY A 48 0.98 -12.46 5.11
N VAL A 49 2.08 -12.74 4.40
CA VAL A 49 2.69 -11.78 3.46
C VAL A 49 1.72 -11.42 2.33
N ILE A 50 1.04 -12.42 1.76
CA ILE A 50 0.07 -12.20 0.70
C ILE A 50 -1.10 -11.34 1.20
N ALA A 51 -1.72 -11.73 2.31
CA ALA A 51 -2.89 -11.03 2.85
C ALA A 51 -2.56 -9.57 3.20
N PHE A 52 -1.42 -9.33 3.86
CA PHE A 52 -1.00 -7.99 4.23
C PHE A 52 -0.66 -7.12 3.02
N THR A 53 0.06 -7.69 2.04
CA THR A 53 0.39 -6.98 0.79
C THR A 53 -0.89 -6.65 0.02
N PHE A 54 -1.82 -7.60 -0.09
CA PHE A 54 -3.11 -7.39 -0.74
C PHE A 54 -3.92 -6.27 -0.07
N LEU A 55 -3.98 -6.23 1.27
CA LEU A 55 -4.65 -5.17 2.01
C LEU A 55 -4.05 -3.78 1.71
N LEU A 56 -2.72 -3.67 1.70
CA LEU A 56 -2.05 -2.41 1.38
C LEU A 56 -2.30 -1.97 -0.07
N VAL A 57 -2.32 -2.91 -1.02
CA VAL A 57 -2.66 -2.62 -2.43
C VAL A 57 -4.09 -2.13 -2.55
N VAL A 58 -5.06 -2.84 -1.96
CA VAL A 58 -6.47 -2.43 -1.99
C VAL A 58 -6.67 -1.06 -1.36
N ALA A 59 -6.02 -0.79 -0.22
CA ALA A 59 -6.07 0.52 0.44
C ALA A 59 -5.47 1.62 -0.46
N THR A 60 -4.35 1.35 -1.13
CA THR A 60 -3.71 2.30 -2.05
C THR A 60 -4.61 2.59 -3.26
N VAL A 61 -5.21 1.56 -3.86
CA VAL A 61 -6.13 1.71 -5.00
C VAL A 61 -7.38 2.48 -4.58
N ALA A 62 -7.95 2.17 -3.42
CA ALA A 62 -9.09 2.91 -2.89
C ALA A 62 -8.75 4.39 -2.65
N ALA A 63 -7.59 4.69 -2.07
CA ALA A 63 -7.12 6.06 -1.89
C ALA A 63 -6.85 6.77 -3.22
N ALA A 64 -6.34 6.05 -4.23
CA ALA A 64 -6.15 6.58 -5.57
C ALA A 64 -7.48 6.97 -6.21
N ILE A 65 -8.48 6.07 -6.18
CA ILE A 65 -9.82 6.33 -6.72
C ILE A 65 -10.49 7.51 -5.98
N ALA A 66 -10.34 7.59 -4.66
CA ALA A 66 -10.96 8.63 -3.84
C ALA A 66 -10.31 10.02 -3.99
N THR A 67 -9.07 10.10 -4.49
CA THR A 67 -8.29 11.35 -4.60
C THR A 67 -7.89 11.73 -6.03
N ALA A 68 -8.28 10.90 -7.02
CA ALA A 68 -8.17 11.19 -8.45
C ALA A 68 -9.20 12.24 -8.87
#